data_AF-A0A9D2DEM0-F1
#
_entry.id   AF-A0A9D2DEM0-F1
#
_cell.length_a   1.000
_cell.length_b   1.000
_cell.length_c   1.000
_cell.angle_alpha   90.00
_cell.angle_beta   90.00
_cell.angle_gamma   90.00
#
_symmetry.space_group_name_H-M   'P 1'
#
loop_
_entity.id
_entity.type
_entity.pdbx_description
1 polymer ?
#
loop_
_entity_poly.entity_id
_entity_poly.type
_entity_poly.pdbx_seq_one_letter_code
_entity_poly.pdbx_strand_id
1 'polypeptide(L)'
;MEHYIQVIFVLALAKYCLKAAMTGRLWVMAAYAAVAAVVALVLYPAVITRPVTIVAGLLADRRLVTDGAVLTTLEATLGIFTSIYLLDNYFKPRAQRRRRIFVLKVVPGVLWMLGVAYFELLFFRERVGADFRATAALYAALIFAAVLLTAWVIHTLIRRESMKLELKILLNMGILFIGLLVNATVADYNTSDAQSTVAWGALGALCGTAALLFALGLWLARTGKQTPFINFIKRTFNGSDH
;
A
#
# COMPACT_ATOMS: atom_id res chain seq x y z
N MET A 1 -9.56 1.48 -17.94
CA MET A 1 -8.26 1.04 -17.42
C MET A 1 -7.55 2.13 -16.63
N GLU A 2 -7.32 3.30 -17.23
CA GLU A 2 -6.64 4.42 -16.55
C GLU A 2 -7.30 4.85 -15.22
N HIS A 3 -8.62 4.95 -15.17
CA HIS A 3 -9.35 5.32 -13.95
C HIS A 3 -9.13 4.37 -12.77
N TYR A 4 -8.98 3.06 -12.99
CA TYR A 4 -8.74 2.12 -11.90
C TYR A 4 -7.38 2.34 -11.25
N ILE A 5 -6.36 2.64 -12.05
CA ILE A 5 -5.01 2.94 -11.56
C ILE A 5 -4.99 4.27 -10.80
N GLN A 6 -5.69 5.29 -11.31
CA GLN A 6 -5.88 6.55 -10.60
C GLN A 6 -6.48 6.31 -9.21
N VAL A 7 -7.52 5.48 -9.10
CA VAL A 7 -8.13 5.14 -7.81
C VAL A 7 -7.16 4.39 -6.91
N ILE A 8 -6.36 3.44 -7.43
CA ILE A 8 -5.30 2.76 -6.65
C ILE A 8 -4.30 3.77 -6.08
N PHE A 9 -3.85 4.74 -6.88
CA PHE A 9 -2.91 5.77 -6.42
C PHE A 9 -3.53 6.72 -5.40
N VAL A 10 -4.79 7.13 -5.58
CA VAL A 10 -5.51 7.92 -4.57
C VAL A 10 -5.63 7.15 -3.27
N LEU A 11 -5.98 5.86 -3.31
CA LEU A 11 -6.06 5.01 -2.11
C LEU A 11 -4.69 4.83 -1.45
N ALA A 12 -3.61 4.72 -2.24
CA ALA A 12 -2.25 4.64 -1.72
C ALA A 12 -1.82 5.93 -1.00
N LEU A 13 -2.19 7.10 -1.55
CA LEU A 13 -1.98 8.40 -0.90
C LEU A 13 -2.84 8.54 0.36
N ALA A 14 -4.10 8.11 0.33
CA ALA A 14 -4.98 8.09 1.50
C ALA A 14 -4.40 7.21 2.61
N LYS A 15 -3.83 6.04 2.25
CA LYS A 15 -3.12 5.14 3.18
C LYS A 15 -1.89 5.81 3.80
N TYR A 16 -1.13 6.57 3.00
CA TYR A 16 0.01 7.35 3.49
C TYR A 16 -0.42 8.45 4.48
N CYS A 17 -1.48 9.20 4.14
CA CYS A 17 -2.06 10.23 5.01
C CYS A 17 -2.61 9.63 6.31
N LEU A 18 -3.28 8.48 6.24
CA LEU A 18 -3.77 7.76 7.41
C LEU A 18 -2.63 7.36 8.34
N LYS A 19 -1.49 6.92 7.79
CA LYS A 19 -0.30 6.60 8.57
C LYS A 19 0.26 7.83 9.29
N ALA A 20 0.33 8.98 8.63
CA ALA A 20 0.69 10.25 9.25
C ALA A 20 -0.29 10.63 10.39
N ALA A 21 -1.60 10.40 10.19
CA ALA A 21 -2.63 10.69 11.19
C ALA A 21 -2.58 9.77 12.43
N MET A 22 -1.98 8.58 12.34
CA MET A 22 -1.88 7.60 13.43
C MET A 22 -0.84 7.96 14.51
N THR A 23 0.11 8.86 14.23
CA THR A 23 1.15 9.25 15.20
C THR A 23 0.68 10.35 16.15
N GLY A 24 -0.38 11.08 15.79
CA GLY A 24 -1.09 12.03 16.65
C GLY A 24 -0.31 13.29 17.07
N ARG A 25 0.91 13.47 16.55
CA ARG A 25 1.73 14.66 16.77
C ARG A 25 1.79 15.47 15.49
N LEU A 26 1.40 16.75 15.55
CA LEU A 26 1.42 17.65 14.39
C LEU A 26 2.80 17.75 13.74
N TRP A 27 3.87 17.77 14.54
CA TRP A 27 5.26 17.75 14.05
C TRP A 27 5.58 16.51 13.20
N VAL A 28 5.01 15.35 13.54
CA VAL A 28 5.22 14.13 12.76
C VAL A 28 4.41 14.18 11.47
N MET A 29 3.19 14.72 11.50
CA MET A 29 2.39 14.93 10.28
C MET A 29 3.09 15.88 9.31
N ALA A 30 3.67 16.97 9.83
CA ALA A 30 4.47 17.90 9.04
C ALA A 30 5.73 17.23 8.47
N ALA A 31 6.40 16.35 9.24
CA ALA A 31 7.54 15.58 8.74
C ALA A 31 7.14 14.63 7.59
N TYR A 32 5.99 13.95 7.69
CA TYR A 32 5.47 13.11 6.60
C TYR A 32 5.11 13.94 5.36
N ALA A 33 4.48 15.10 5.54
CA ALA A 33 4.21 16.02 4.43
C ALA A 33 5.50 16.53 3.77
N ALA A 34 6.53 16.85 4.57
CA ALA A 34 7.83 17.28 4.08
C ALA A 34 8.52 16.16 3.28
N VAL A 35 8.46 14.91 3.76
CA VAL A 35 8.98 13.75 3.03
C VAL A 35 8.27 13.60 1.69
N ALA A 36 6.94 13.70 1.64
CA ALA A 36 6.20 13.62 0.39
C ALA A 36 6.59 14.73 -0.61
N ALA A 37 6.78 15.96 -0.12
CA ALA A 37 7.23 17.09 -0.93
C ALA A 37 8.68 16.91 -1.42
N VAL A 38 9.59 16.42 -0.58
CA VAL A 38 10.96 16.11 -0.97
C VAL A 38 10.99 14.99 -2.01
N VAL A 39 10.17 13.95 -1.85
CA VAL A 39 10.04 12.88 -2.85
C VAL A 39 9.58 13.45 -4.19
N ALA A 40 8.57 14.32 -4.22
CA ALA A 40 8.18 15.01 -5.45
C ALA A 40 9.35 15.79 -6.08
N LEU A 41 10.09 16.58 -5.29
CA LEU A 41 11.26 17.32 -5.79
C LEU A 41 12.42 16.43 -6.24
N VAL A 42 12.58 15.23 -5.68
CA VAL A 42 13.61 14.29 -6.12
C VAL A 42 13.17 13.55 -7.39
N LEU A 43 11.86 13.31 -7.55
CA LEU A 43 11.31 12.62 -8.71
C LEU A 43 11.12 13.53 -9.92
N TYR A 44 10.92 14.85 -9.75
CA TYR A 44 10.69 15.79 -10.86
C TYR A 44 11.65 15.63 -12.06
N PRO A 45 12.99 15.47 -11.92
CA PRO A 45 13.87 15.33 -13.07
C PRO A 45 13.64 14.02 -13.84
N ALA A 46 13.23 12.96 -13.14
CA ALA A 46 12.86 11.69 -13.75
C ALA A 46 11.48 11.77 -14.42
N VAL A 47 10.58 12.62 -13.92
CA VAL A 47 9.23 12.79 -14.47
C VAL A 47 9.24 13.58 -15.78
N ILE A 48 10.03 14.68 -15.86
CA ILE A 48 10.09 15.54 -17.06
C ILE A 48 10.67 14.80 -18.29
N THR A 49 11.61 13.88 -18.05
CA THR A 49 12.28 13.13 -19.13
C THR A 49 11.44 11.98 -19.68
N ARG A 50 10.33 11.62 -19.01
CA ARG A 50 9.47 10.51 -19.42
C ARG A 50 8.27 11.07 -20.19
N PRO A 51 8.11 10.75 -21.49
CA PRO A 51 6.91 11.14 -22.23
C PRO A 51 5.66 10.50 -21.63
N VAL A 52 4.57 11.27 -21.56
CA VAL A 52 3.26 10.86 -21.04
C VAL A 52 2.70 9.64 -21.78
N THR A 53 3.08 9.48 -23.06
CA THR A 53 2.73 8.33 -23.89
C THR A 53 3.37 7.02 -23.42
N ILE A 54 4.39 7.04 -22.57
CA ILE A 54 4.89 5.81 -21.92
C ILE A 54 3.94 5.37 -20.83
N VAL A 55 3.14 6.21 -20.14
CA VAL A 55 2.12 5.66 -19.23
C VAL A 55 1.04 4.93 -20.04
N ALA A 56 0.63 5.48 -21.18
CA ALA A 56 -0.25 4.80 -22.14
C ALA A 56 0.41 3.57 -22.81
N GLY A 57 1.73 3.59 -23.03
CA GLY A 57 2.51 2.48 -23.59
C GLY A 57 2.90 1.39 -22.59
N LEU A 58 3.13 1.74 -21.33
CA LEU A 58 3.29 0.88 -20.15
C LEU A 58 1.96 0.22 -19.80
N LEU A 59 0.85 0.92 -20.05
CA LEU A 59 -0.53 0.42 -19.97
C LEU A 59 -0.89 -0.50 -21.15
N ALA A 60 -0.26 -0.32 -22.31
CA ALA A 60 -0.40 -1.20 -23.46
C ALA A 60 0.45 -2.49 -23.31
N ASP A 61 1.54 -2.42 -22.55
CA ASP A 61 2.40 -3.57 -22.27
C ASP A 61 1.87 -4.38 -21.08
N ARG A 62 1.19 -5.47 -21.41
CA ARG A 62 0.52 -6.39 -20.48
C ARG A 62 1.43 -6.87 -19.34
N ARG A 63 2.73 -7.02 -19.61
CA ARG A 63 3.72 -7.48 -18.61
C ARG A 63 3.89 -6.48 -17.48
N LEU A 64 3.95 -5.18 -17.79
CA LEU A 64 4.17 -4.13 -16.81
C LEU A 64 2.94 -3.90 -15.93
N VAL A 65 1.74 -4.07 -16.49
CA VAL A 65 0.48 -4.06 -15.70
C VAL A 65 0.40 -5.28 -14.77
N THR A 66 0.85 -6.45 -15.24
CA THR A 66 0.87 -7.69 -14.43
C THR A 66 1.88 -7.58 -13.29
N ASP A 67 3.09 -7.08 -13.55
CA ASP A 67 4.12 -6.83 -12.53
C ASP A 67 3.66 -5.78 -11.50
N GLY A 68 2.99 -4.72 -11.97
CA GLY A 68 2.36 -3.72 -11.10
C GLY A 68 1.25 -4.31 -10.22
N ALA A 69 0.46 -5.26 -10.74
CA ALA A 69 -0.57 -5.97 -9.97
C ALA A 69 0.05 -6.89 -8.90
N VAL A 70 1.15 -7.58 -9.22
CA VAL A 70 1.90 -8.40 -8.24
C VAL A 70 2.47 -7.52 -7.12
N LEU A 71 3.07 -6.37 -7.46
CA LEU A 71 3.57 -5.42 -6.47
C LEU A 71 2.43 -4.89 -5.58
N THR A 72 1.30 -4.55 -6.19
CA THR A 72 0.11 -4.04 -5.50
C THR A 72 -0.46 -5.06 -4.52
N THR A 73 -0.60 -6.32 -4.95
CA THR A 73 -1.13 -7.41 -4.13
C THR A 73 -0.19 -7.77 -2.98
N LEU A 74 1.13 -7.79 -3.22
CA LEU A 74 2.12 -8.03 -2.19
C LEU A 74 2.12 -6.92 -1.13
N GLU A 75 2.11 -5.66 -1.56
CA GLU A 75 2.06 -4.51 -0.65
C GLU A 75 0.75 -4.47 0.15
N ALA A 76 -0.40 -4.72 -0.49
CA ALA A 76 -1.69 -4.77 0.17
C ALA A 76 -1.74 -5.88 1.22
N THR A 77 -1.26 -7.08 0.88
CA THR A 77 -1.22 -8.25 1.77
C THR A 77 -0.34 -7.98 2.99
N LEU A 78 0.89 -7.48 2.79
CA LEU A 78 1.78 -7.07 3.88
C LEU A 78 1.16 -5.95 4.73
N GLY A 79 0.45 -5.02 4.11
CA GLY A 79 -0.29 -3.95 4.76
C GLY A 79 -1.39 -4.46 5.69
N ILE A 80 -2.16 -5.46 5.26
CA ILE A 80 -3.21 -6.12 6.05
C ILE A 80 -2.59 -6.86 7.24
N PHE A 81 -1.60 -7.73 7.01
CA PHE A 81 -0.92 -8.48 8.09
C PHE A 81 -0.31 -7.55 9.13
N THR A 82 0.35 -6.48 8.68
CA THR A 82 0.90 -5.46 9.57
C THR A 82 -0.20 -4.81 10.41
N SER A 83 -1.35 -4.53 9.83
CA SER A 83 -2.46 -3.86 10.53
C SER A 83 -3.13 -4.78 11.55
N ILE A 84 -3.32 -6.07 11.22
CA ILE A 84 -3.82 -7.09 12.15
C ILE A 84 -2.84 -7.26 13.33
N TYR A 85 -1.53 -7.34 13.06
CA TYR A 85 -0.52 -7.43 14.11
C TYR A 85 -0.54 -6.21 15.05
N LEU A 86 -0.68 -5.01 14.48
CA LEU A 86 -0.83 -3.77 15.26
C LEU A 86 -2.10 -3.76 16.09
N LEU A 87 -3.20 -4.29 15.56
CA LEU A 87 -4.48 -4.40 16.25
C LEU A 87 -4.41 -5.39 17.42
N ASP A 88 -3.86 -6.59 17.21
CA ASP A 88 -3.63 -7.58 18.28
C ASP A 88 -2.78 -6.99 19.41
N ASN A 89 -1.71 -6.26 19.07
CA ASN A 89 -0.90 -5.62 20.09
C ASN A 89 -1.60 -4.43 20.76
N TYR A 90 -2.52 -3.74 20.08
CA TYR A 90 -3.27 -2.63 20.69
C TYR A 90 -4.10 -3.11 21.89
N PHE A 91 -4.66 -4.32 21.83
CA PHE A 91 -5.46 -4.92 22.91
C PHE A 91 -4.64 -5.57 24.04
N LYS A 92 -3.31 -5.62 23.95
CA LYS A 92 -2.43 -6.18 25.01
C LYS A 92 -2.08 -5.17 26.10
N PRO A 93 -1.93 -5.61 27.37
CA PRO A 93 -1.56 -4.75 28.48
C PRO A 93 -0.20 -4.05 28.28
N ARG A 94 -0.11 -2.81 28.78
CA ARG A 94 0.97 -1.83 28.51
C ARG A 94 2.38 -2.35 28.81
N ALA A 95 2.54 -3.29 29.73
CA ALA A 95 3.80 -3.92 30.13
C ALA A 95 4.44 -4.80 29.04
N GLN A 96 3.65 -5.33 28.08
CA GLN A 96 4.13 -6.24 27.03
C GLN A 96 4.18 -5.59 25.63
N ARG A 97 3.95 -4.26 25.56
CA ARG A 97 3.96 -3.49 24.31
C ARG A 97 5.41 -3.38 23.78
N ARG A 98 5.76 -4.24 22.81
CA ARG A 98 7.12 -4.32 22.24
C ARG A 98 7.50 -3.03 21.50
N ARG A 99 8.66 -2.42 21.83
CA ARG A 99 9.23 -1.24 21.12
C ARG A 99 9.34 -1.39 19.59
N ARG A 100 9.45 -2.62 19.06
CA ARG A 100 9.49 -2.93 17.61
C ARG A 100 8.24 -2.52 16.83
N ILE A 101 7.15 -2.17 17.49
CA ILE A 101 5.88 -1.70 16.89
C ILE A 101 6.05 -0.37 16.13
N PHE A 102 6.99 0.49 16.56
CA PHE A 102 7.19 1.79 15.93
C PHE A 102 7.66 1.65 14.47
N VAL A 103 8.55 0.70 14.18
CA VAL A 103 9.08 0.47 12.83
C VAL A 103 7.96 0.05 11.86
N LEU A 104 7.10 -0.90 12.26
CA LEU A 104 5.95 -1.30 11.44
C LEU A 104 4.90 -0.19 11.30
N LYS A 105 4.77 0.68 12.31
CA LYS A 105 3.94 1.88 12.23
C LYS A 105 4.50 2.89 11.23
N VAL A 106 5.82 2.88 10.97
CA VAL A 106 6.51 3.88 10.15
C VAL A 106 6.76 3.46 8.69
N VAL A 107 7.15 2.22 8.37
CA VAL A 107 7.53 1.78 7.00
C VAL A 107 6.42 2.05 5.95
N PRO A 108 6.52 3.11 5.13
CA PRO A 108 5.51 3.38 4.12
C PRO A 108 5.66 2.37 2.96
N GLY A 109 4.56 2.10 2.25
CA GLY A 109 4.61 1.22 1.08
C GLY A 109 5.33 1.88 -0.11
N VAL A 110 5.40 1.21 -1.25
CA VAL A 110 6.03 1.74 -2.47
C VAL A 110 5.00 2.46 -3.35
N LEU A 111 3.74 2.02 -3.32
CA LEU A 111 2.64 2.53 -4.15
C LEU A 111 2.39 4.04 -4.04
N TRP A 112 2.59 4.64 -2.86
CA TRP A 112 2.36 6.08 -2.71
C TRP A 112 3.40 6.91 -3.49
N MET A 113 4.64 6.43 -3.63
CA MET A 113 5.68 7.12 -4.42
C MET A 113 5.32 7.10 -5.91
N LEU A 114 4.80 5.97 -6.40
CA LEU A 114 4.28 5.86 -7.76
C LEU A 114 3.08 6.78 -7.98
N GLY A 115 2.18 6.87 -6.99
CA GLY A 115 1.06 7.81 -7.04
C GLY A 115 1.49 9.27 -7.11
N VAL A 116 2.46 9.69 -6.29
CA VAL A 116 3.05 11.04 -6.35
C VAL A 116 3.62 11.31 -7.75
N ALA A 117 4.44 10.41 -8.28
CA ALA A 117 5.03 10.56 -9.61
C ALA A 117 3.98 10.68 -10.73
N TYR A 118 2.90 9.90 -10.63
CA TYR A 118 1.82 9.91 -11.62
C TYR A 118 1.06 11.24 -11.61
N PHE A 119 0.68 11.74 -10.43
CA PHE A 119 0.00 13.03 -10.33
C PHE A 119 0.91 14.21 -10.67
N GLU A 120 2.21 14.09 -10.42
CA GLU A 120 3.20 15.08 -10.82
C GLU A 120 3.24 15.22 -12.34
N LEU A 121 3.30 14.09 -13.04
CA LEU A 121 3.29 14.04 -14.52
C LEU A 121 2.01 14.66 -15.11
N LEU A 122 0.83 14.39 -14.51
CA LEU A 122 -0.42 15.03 -14.90
C LEU A 122 -0.41 16.55 -14.66
N PHE A 123 0.19 17.00 -13.55
CA PHE A 123 0.28 18.43 -13.23
C PHE A 123 1.17 19.20 -14.20
N PHE A 124 2.30 18.61 -14.62
CA PHE A 124 3.16 19.18 -15.66
C PHE A 124 2.46 19.26 -17.02
N ARG A 125 1.59 18.28 -17.35
CA ARG A 125 0.83 18.27 -18.60
C ARG A 125 -0.13 19.45 -18.71
N GLU A 126 -0.83 19.82 -17.64
CA GLU A 126 -1.77 20.96 -17.65
C GLU A 126 -1.03 22.31 -17.74
N ARG A 127 0.27 22.34 -17.47
CA ARG A 127 1.12 23.54 -17.40
C ARG A 127 2.15 23.58 -18.53
N VAL A 128 1.73 23.29 -19.76
CA VAL A 128 2.60 23.34 -20.94
C VAL A 128 3.17 24.76 -21.12
N GLY A 129 4.49 24.88 -21.19
CA GLY A 129 5.18 26.15 -21.43
C GLY A 129 5.57 26.95 -20.17
N ALA A 130 5.31 26.44 -18.97
CA ALA A 130 5.78 27.04 -17.72
C ALA A 130 7.19 26.55 -17.33
N ASP A 131 7.90 27.35 -16.53
CA ASP A 131 9.21 26.96 -15.98
C ASP A 131 9.11 25.70 -15.13
N PHE A 132 9.83 24.65 -15.55
CA PHE A 132 9.82 23.33 -14.89
C PHE A 132 10.16 23.39 -13.40
N ARG A 133 11.09 24.28 -13.02
CA ARG A 133 11.51 24.43 -11.62
C ARG A 133 10.43 25.10 -10.77
N ALA A 134 9.72 26.08 -11.33
CA ALA A 134 8.64 26.77 -10.64
C ALA A 134 7.42 25.86 -10.47
N THR A 135 7.07 25.08 -11.50
CA THR A 135 5.98 24.11 -11.43
C THR A 135 6.30 22.95 -10.48
N ALA A 136 7.54 22.44 -10.45
CA ALA A 136 7.97 21.43 -9.47
C ALA A 136 7.85 21.95 -8.02
N ALA A 137 8.31 23.18 -7.77
CA ALA A 137 8.21 23.80 -6.45
C ALA A 137 6.76 24.02 -6.02
N LEU A 138 5.90 24.48 -6.95
CA LEU A 138 4.47 24.63 -6.71
C LEU A 138 3.80 23.29 -6.41
N TYR A 139 4.12 22.24 -7.18
CA TYR A 139 3.58 20.91 -6.98
C TYR A 139 4.00 20.33 -5.62
N ALA A 140 5.26 20.48 -5.24
CA ALA A 140 5.76 20.06 -3.93
C ALA A 140 5.05 20.80 -2.78
N ALA A 141 4.81 22.09 -2.92
CA ALA A 141 4.03 22.88 -1.95
C ALA A 141 2.57 22.42 -1.87
N LEU A 142 1.95 22.10 -3.01
CA LEU A 142 0.59 21.56 -3.07
C LEU A 142 0.50 20.18 -2.41
N ILE A 143 1.42 19.26 -2.69
CA ILE A 143 1.48 17.96 -2.02
C ILE A 143 1.65 18.13 -0.52
N PHE A 144 2.56 19.01 -0.10
CA PHE A 144 2.79 19.28 1.31
C PHE A 144 1.48 19.69 2.00
N ALA A 145 0.78 20.69 1.43
CA ALA A 145 -0.49 21.17 1.94
C ALA A 145 -1.57 20.07 1.91
N ALA A 146 -1.69 19.33 0.81
CA ALA A 146 -2.69 18.28 0.63
C ALA A 146 -2.50 17.14 1.65
N VAL A 147 -1.27 16.64 1.82
CA VAL A 147 -0.96 15.58 2.78
C VAL A 147 -1.20 16.06 4.21
N LEU A 148 -0.77 17.27 4.54
CA LEU A 148 -0.94 17.84 5.88
C LEU A 148 -2.42 18.04 6.22
N LEU A 149 -3.20 18.67 5.33
CA LEU A 149 -4.63 18.89 5.50
C LEU A 149 -5.39 17.56 5.59
N THR A 150 -5.11 16.61 4.70
CA THR A 150 -5.77 15.30 4.71
C THR A 150 -5.45 14.52 5.98
N ALA A 151 -4.18 14.50 6.41
CA ALA A 151 -3.77 13.86 7.67
C ALA A 151 -4.42 14.54 8.88
N TRP A 152 -4.54 15.87 8.88
CA TRP A 152 -5.21 16.63 9.93
C TRP A 152 -6.72 16.33 9.98
N VAL A 153 -7.40 16.32 8.84
CA VAL A 153 -8.83 15.95 8.73
C VAL A 153 -9.06 14.53 9.24
N ILE A 154 -8.25 13.56 8.81
CA ILE A 154 -8.34 12.16 9.29
C ILE A 154 -8.11 12.09 10.80
N HIS A 155 -7.14 12.84 11.32
CA HIS A 155 -6.84 12.85 12.75
C HIS A 155 -8.01 13.43 13.58
N THR A 156 -8.65 14.49 13.08
CA THR A 156 -9.78 15.16 13.73
C THR A 156 -11.05 14.34 13.67
N LEU A 157 -11.37 13.73 12.52
CA LEU A 157 -12.57 12.90 12.34
C LEU A 157 -12.45 11.55 13.04
N ILE A 158 -11.30 10.88 12.95
CA ILE A 158 -11.10 9.54 13.50
C ILE A 158 -10.21 9.64 14.73
N ARG A 159 -10.83 9.82 15.90
CA ARG A 159 -10.07 10.01 17.15
C ARG A 159 -9.60 8.68 17.78
N ARG A 160 -10.32 7.57 17.54
CA ARG A 160 -10.00 6.24 18.09
C ARG A 160 -8.91 5.54 17.28
N GLU A 161 -7.86 5.04 17.96
CA GLU A 161 -6.74 4.34 17.29
C GLU A 161 -7.18 3.01 16.65
N SER A 162 -8.16 2.31 17.23
CA SER A 162 -8.75 1.09 16.64
C SER A 162 -9.41 1.35 15.28
N MET A 163 -10.21 2.42 15.17
CA MET A 163 -10.86 2.80 13.91
C MET A 163 -9.86 3.21 12.83
N LYS A 164 -8.72 3.82 13.21
CA LYS A 164 -7.63 4.10 12.25
C LYS A 164 -7.00 2.82 11.72
N LEU A 165 -6.86 1.80 12.55
CA LEU A 165 -6.34 0.49 12.14
C LEU A 165 -7.33 -0.24 11.23
N GLU A 166 -8.62 -0.22 11.56
CA GLU A 166 -9.69 -0.76 10.73
C GLU A 166 -9.74 -0.08 9.36
N LEU A 167 -9.68 1.26 9.32
CA LEU A 167 -9.63 2.01 8.06
C LEU A 167 -8.37 1.65 7.26
N LYS A 168 -7.24 1.39 7.91
CA LYS A 168 -6.01 0.94 7.24
C LYS A 168 -6.18 -0.46 6.63
N ILE A 169 -6.91 -1.36 7.30
CA ILE A 169 -7.27 -2.67 6.74
C ILE A 169 -8.18 -2.47 5.53
N LEU A 170 -9.23 -1.65 5.66
CA LEU A 170 -10.18 -1.37 4.59
C LEU A 170 -9.51 -0.76 3.35
N LEU A 171 -8.59 0.18 3.54
CA LEU A 171 -7.81 0.78 2.44
C LEU A 171 -6.94 -0.25 1.72
N ASN A 172 -6.24 -1.13 2.44
CA ASN A 172 -5.46 -2.18 1.79
C ASN A 172 -6.35 -3.21 1.09
N MET A 173 -7.50 -3.53 1.66
CA MET A 173 -8.48 -4.42 1.02
C MET A 173 -9.07 -3.79 -0.25
N GLY A 174 -9.38 -2.49 -0.25
CA GLY A 174 -9.81 -1.76 -1.43
C GLY A 174 -8.76 -1.71 -2.54
N ILE A 175 -7.49 -1.45 -2.17
CA ILE A 175 -6.35 -1.51 -3.12
C ILE A 175 -6.23 -2.92 -3.72
N LEU A 176 -6.36 -3.97 -2.90
CA LEU A 176 -6.29 -5.36 -3.36
C LEU A 176 -7.45 -5.68 -4.31
N PHE A 177 -8.68 -5.27 -3.95
CA PHE A 177 -9.86 -5.50 -4.77
C PHE A 177 -9.74 -4.82 -6.14
N ILE A 178 -9.31 -3.55 -6.19
CA ILE A 178 -9.13 -2.85 -7.46
C ILE A 178 -7.95 -3.42 -8.23
N GLY A 179 -6.85 -3.78 -7.56
CA GLY A 179 -5.71 -4.46 -8.20
C GLY A 179 -6.12 -5.77 -8.87
N LEU A 180 -7.01 -6.54 -8.21
CA LEU A 180 -7.60 -7.75 -8.79
C LEU A 180 -8.50 -7.43 -9.99
N LEU A 181 -9.35 -6.40 -9.91
CA LEU A 181 -10.19 -5.98 -11.02
C LEU A 181 -9.35 -5.56 -12.23
N VAL A 182 -8.29 -4.77 -12.02
CA VAL A 182 -7.37 -4.38 -13.11
C VAL A 182 -6.76 -5.63 -13.74
N ASN A 183 -6.26 -6.57 -12.94
CA ASN A 183 -5.68 -7.80 -13.46
C ASN A 183 -6.71 -8.64 -14.24
N ALA A 184 -7.93 -8.78 -13.74
CA ALA A 184 -9.01 -9.51 -14.40
C ALA A 184 -9.43 -8.87 -15.74
N THR A 185 -9.37 -7.54 -15.85
CA THR A 185 -9.68 -6.83 -17.10
C THR A 185 -8.55 -6.86 -18.14
N VAL A 186 -7.30 -7.08 -17.72
CA VAL A 186 -6.12 -7.19 -18.63
C VAL A 186 -5.85 -8.63 -19.04
N ALA A 187 -6.21 -9.58 -18.17
CA ALA A 187 -6.07 -10.98 -18.46
C ALA A 187 -7.23 -11.46 -19.34
N ASP A 188 -6.89 -11.92 -20.54
CA ASP A 188 -7.74 -12.66 -21.48
C ASP A 188 -8.11 -14.03 -20.92
N TYR A 189 -8.74 -14.09 -19.74
CA TYR A 189 -9.40 -15.30 -19.26
C TYR A 189 -10.65 -15.63 -20.10
N ASN A 190 -11.10 -14.69 -20.95
CA ASN A 190 -12.34 -14.77 -21.72
C ASN A 190 -12.17 -15.14 -23.20
N THR A 191 -10.95 -15.34 -23.70
CA THR A 191 -10.75 -15.91 -25.05
C THR A 191 -10.68 -17.43 -24.94
N SER A 192 -11.74 -18.09 -25.39
CA SER A 192 -12.05 -19.52 -25.29
C SER A 192 -11.10 -20.49 -26.03
N ASP A 193 -9.86 -20.09 -26.32
CA ASP A 193 -8.84 -20.94 -26.98
C ASP A 193 -7.49 -20.88 -26.25
N ALA A 194 -7.50 -20.80 -24.92
CA ALA A 194 -6.30 -21.02 -24.13
C ALA A 194 -6.00 -22.53 -24.08
N GLN A 195 -5.19 -23.04 -25.02
CA GLN A 195 -4.42 -24.25 -24.74
C GLN A 195 -3.53 -23.98 -23.53
N SER A 196 -4.07 -24.26 -22.34
CA SER A 196 -3.40 -24.04 -21.06
C SER A 196 -2.32 -25.11 -20.88
N THR A 197 -1.17 -24.87 -21.52
CA THR A 197 0.04 -25.60 -21.15
C THR A 197 0.38 -25.19 -19.72
N VAL A 198 0.18 -26.13 -18.78
CA VAL A 198 0.47 -25.89 -17.37
C VAL A 198 1.95 -25.55 -17.26
N ALA A 199 2.25 -24.32 -16.84
CA ALA A 199 3.60 -23.88 -16.58
C ALA A 199 4.10 -24.53 -15.27
N TRP A 200 4.51 -25.80 -15.34
CA TRP A 200 4.95 -26.61 -14.20
C TRP A 200 6.05 -25.93 -13.36
N GLY A 201 6.94 -25.17 -14.02
CA GLY A 201 7.97 -24.38 -13.33
C GLY A 201 7.37 -23.27 -12.45
N ALA A 202 6.36 -22.55 -12.94
CA ALA A 202 5.68 -21.52 -12.17
C ALA A 202 4.86 -22.13 -11.01
N LEU A 203 4.21 -23.27 -11.26
CA LEU A 203 3.42 -23.98 -10.25
C LEU A 203 4.32 -24.53 -9.12
N GLY A 204 5.47 -25.11 -9.48
CA GLY A 204 6.48 -25.56 -8.53
C GLY A 204 7.06 -24.41 -7.70
N ALA A 205 7.35 -23.27 -8.34
CA ALA A 205 7.81 -22.07 -7.64
C ALA A 205 6.76 -21.58 -6.64
N LEU A 206 5.48 -21.53 -7.02
CA LEU A 206 4.38 -21.09 -6.17
C LEU A 206 4.23 -21.99 -4.93
N CYS A 207 4.18 -23.31 -5.13
CA CYS A 207 4.17 -24.30 -4.05
C CYS A 207 5.40 -24.19 -3.15
N GLY A 208 6.58 -24.00 -3.74
CA GLY A 208 7.84 -23.80 -3.00
C GLY A 208 7.80 -22.56 -2.11
N THR A 209 7.37 -21.41 -2.65
CA THR A 209 7.20 -20.18 -1.85
C THR A 209 6.16 -20.34 -0.76
N ALA A 210 5.03 -21.00 -1.03
CA ALA A 210 4.01 -21.26 -0.02
C ALA A 210 4.55 -22.14 1.12
N ALA A 211 5.29 -23.21 0.79
CA ALA A 211 5.92 -24.08 1.77
C ALA A 211 6.98 -23.36 2.61
N LEU A 212 7.80 -22.50 1.99
CA LEU A 212 8.79 -21.68 2.69
C LEU A 212 8.13 -20.67 3.64
N LEU A 213 7.09 -19.97 3.19
CA LEU A 213 6.32 -19.05 4.03
C LEU A 213 5.65 -19.77 5.19
N PHE A 214 5.12 -20.97 4.96
CA PHE A 214 4.52 -21.81 6.00
C PHE A 214 5.57 -22.28 7.02
N ALA A 215 6.74 -22.74 6.56
CA ALA A 215 7.84 -23.14 7.43
C ALA A 215 8.38 -21.97 8.26
N LEU A 216 8.49 -20.78 7.65
CA LEU A 216 8.90 -19.55 8.32
C LEU A 216 7.84 -19.09 9.34
N GLY A 217 6.56 -19.24 9.01
CA GLY A 217 5.44 -19.04 9.94
C GLY A 217 5.49 -20.00 11.15
N LEU A 218 5.74 -21.28 10.91
CA LEU A 218 5.93 -22.30 11.96
C LEU A 218 7.15 -22.00 12.83
N TRP A 219 8.26 -21.58 12.22
CA TRP A 219 9.47 -21.21 12.94
C TRP A 219 9.27 -19.97 13.81
N LEU A 220 8.57 -18.95 13.30
CA LEU A 220 8.16 -17.79 14.09
C LEU A 220 7.20 -18.17 15.23
N ALA A 221 6.28 -19.12 14.99
CA ALA A 221 5.38 -19.63 16.03
C ALA A 221 6.12 -20.43 17.12
N ARG A 222 7.21 -21.12 16.78
CA ARG A 222 8.04 -21.87 17.74
C ARG A 222 8.99 -20.98 18.53
N THR A 223 9.54 -19.93 17.91
CA THR A 223 10.47 -18.99 18.57
C THR A 223 9.76 -17.86 19.32
N GLY A 224 8.52 -17.54 18.96
CA GLY A 224 7.65 -16.66 19.71
C GLY A 224 6.95 -17.40 20.84
N LYS A 225 7.38 -17.18 22.09
CA LYS A 225 6.56 -17.48 23.28
C LYS A 225 5.10 -17.06 23.01
N GLN A 226 4.23 -18.06 22.83
CA GLN A 226 2.78 -18.00 22.67
C GLN A 226 2.24 -16.69 22.08
N THR A 227 2.27 -16.58 20.75
CA THR A 227 1.45 -15.61 20.03
C THR A 227 -0.04 -15.94 20.22
N PRO A 228 -0.89 -14.96 20.57
CA PRO A 228 -2.32 -15.16 20.82
C PRO A 228 -3.12 -15.59 19.59
N PHE A 229 -2.53 -15.56 18.38
CA PHE A 229 -3.19 -16.01 17.15
C PHE A 229 -3.51 -17.52 17.17
N ILE A 230 -2.65 -18.35 17.76
CA ILE A 230 -2.91 -19.78 17.93
C ILE A 230 -4.00 -20.00 19.01
N ASN A 231 -4.02 -19.17 20.06
CA ASN A 231 -5.07 -19.23 21.08
C ASN A 231 -6.41 -18.67 20.60
N PHE A 232 -6.41 -17.72 19.67
CA PHE A 232 -7.62 -17.20 19.02
C PHE A 232 -8.20 -18.26 18.08
N ILE A 233 -7.40 -18.86 17.20
CA ILE A 233 -7.85 -19.98 16.34
C ILE A 233 -8.32 -21.16 17.20
N LYS A 234 -7.60 -21.52 18.27
CA LYS A 234 -8.05 -22.55 19.21
C LYS A 234 -9.37 -22.18 19.90
N ARG A 235 -9.58 -20.93 20.33
CA ARG A 235 -10.85 -20.52 20.95
C ARG A 235 -12.03 -20.50 19.97
N THR A 236 -11.80 -20.12 18.72
CA THR A 236 -12.87 -20.07 17.70
C THR A 236 -13.25 -21.46 17.21
N PHE A 237 -12.34 -22.43 17.23
CA PHE A 237 -12.61 -23.81 16.80
C PHE A 237 -12.99 -24.78 17.93
N ASN A 238 -12.67 -24.47 19.19
CA ASN A 238 -12.92 -25.36 20.33
C ASN A 238 -14.09 -24.85 21.22
N GLY A 239 -14.98 -24.06 20.65
CA GLY A 239 -16.15 -23.46 21.31
C GLY A 239 -17.43 -24.28 21.19
N SER A 240 -17.35 -25.60 21.27
CA SER A 240 -18.48 -26.49 21.52
C SER A 240 -18.06 -27.45 22.62
N ASP A 241 -18.50 -27.14 23.84
CA ASP A 241 -18.76 -28.05 24.97
C ASP A 241 -18.57 -27.26 26.26
N HIS A 242 -19.65 -26.59 26.68
CA HIS A 242 -20.19 -26.49 28.03
C HIS A 242 -21.32 -25.45 28.06
#